data_AF-A0A2V8HDW8-F1
#
_entry.id   AF-A0A2V8HDW8-F1
#
_cell.length_a   1.000
_cell.length_b   1.000
_cell.length_c   1.000
_cell.angle_alpha   90.00
_cell.angle_beta   90.00
_cell.angle_gamma   90.00
#
_symmetry.space_group_name_H-M   'P 1'
#
loop_
_entity.id
_entity.type
_entity.pdbx_description
1 polymer ?
#
loop_
_entity_poly.entity_id
_entity_poly.type
_entity_poly.pdbx_seq_one_letter_code
_entity_poly.pdbx_strand_id
1 'polypeptide(L)'
;MIRYAGAVGVALTLLSAPAQPNVAPSIISIGPNVQVSASMATTMHGEGTIVADPSDAKRLLVCSMIRDATIGEGVVGYLSEDGGRHWERTFESNAGDHGGDPACAYGPDGTAYVTYIPLASGSSIKARLPLFRSEDGGRTWRPGASLRYVDHESLVVDTTGGRFHGRVYIHGTSFPRTTTSVWRTGLALYAS
;
A
#
# COMPACT_ATOMS: atom_id res chain seq x y z
N MET A 1 -60.02 49.69 26.64
CA MET A 1 -58.74 49.56 25.91
C MET A 1 -58.25 48.12 26.05
N ILE A 2 -58.17 47.42 24.94
CA ILE A 2 -57.93 45.97 24.81
C ILE A 2 -56.43 45.70 24.90
N ARG A 3 -56.00 44.71 25.70
CA ARG A 3 -54.63 44.17 25.68
C ARG A 3 -54.66 42.77 25.07
N TYR A 4 -54.04 42.62 23.89
CA TYR A 4 -53.79 41.32 23.26
C TYR A 4 -52.52 40.71 23.87
N ALA A 5 -52.62 39.50 24.40
CA ALA A 5 -51.47 38.66 24.74
C ALA A 5 -51.22 37.71 23.55
N GLY A 6 -50.11 37.90 22.84
CA GLY A 6 -49.67 36.97 21.80
C GLY A 6 -48.87 35.83 22.43
N ALA A 7 -49.35 34.60 22.29
CA ALA A 7 -48.59 33.40 22.62
C ALA A 7 -47.89 32.90 21.35
N VAL A 8 -46.56 32.83 21.36
CA VAL A 8 -45.75 32.19 20.32
C VAL A 8 -45.59 30.72 20.72
N GLY A 9 -46.19 29.81 19.94
CA GLY A 9 -45.97 28.36 20.09
C GLY A 9 -44.73 27.92 19.31
N VAL A 10 -43.73 27.39 20.00
CA VAL A 10 -42.57 26.73 19.37
C VAL A 10 -42.94 25.26 19.18
N ALA A 11 -43.09 24.82 17.92
CA ALA A 11 -43.25 23.41 17.59
C ALA A 11 -41.87 22.74 17.56
N LEU A 12 -41.63 21.83 18.50
CA LEU A 12 -40.41 21.03 18.57
C LEU A 12 -40.61 19.77 17.73
N THR A 13 -40.10 19.74 16.50
CA THR A 13 -40.05 18.52 15.68
C THR A 13 -38.90 17.63 16.15
N LEU A 14 -39.23 16.51 16.79
CA LEU A 14 -38.28 15.45 17.11
C LEU A 14 -37.90 14.71 15.81
N LEU A 15 -36.71 14.98 15.29
CA LEU A 15 -36.09 14.18 14.22
C LEU A 15 -35.60 12.87 14.85
N SER A 16 -36.30 11.76 14.59
CA SER A 16 -35.84 10.42 14.95
C SER A 16 -34.61 10.07 14.12
N ALA A 17 -33.47 9.89 14.78
CA ALA A 17 -32.27 9.35 14.13
C ALA A 17 -32.56 7.92 13.61
N PRO A 18 -32.13 7.57 12.39
CA PRO A 18 -32.28 6.20 11.91
C PRO A 18 -31.51 5.24 12.82
N ALA A 19 -32.13 4.12 13.16
CA ALA A 19 -31.48 3.07 13.94
C ALA A 19 -30.20 2.61 13.23
N GLN A 20 -29.06 2.64 13.93
CA GLN A 20 -27.84 2.05 13.38
C GLN A 20 -28.09 0.54 13.17
N PRO A 21 -27.78 -0.01 11.98
CA PRO A 21 -27.88 -1.45 11.77
C PRO A 21 -27.00 -2.16 12.79
N ASN A 22 -27.57 -3.14 13.48
CA ASN A 22 -26.87 -3.97 14.45
C ASN A 22 -25.83 -4.81 13.68
N VAL A 23 -24.59 -4.33 13.59
CA VAL A 23 -23.49 -5.08 12.98
C VAL A 23 -23.17 -6.23 13.92
N ALA A 24 -23.49 -7.46 13.51
CA ALA A 24 -23.09 -8.66 14.24
C ALA A 24 -21.57 -8.59 14.50
N PRO A 25 -21.09 -8.99 15.70
CA PRO A 25 -19.67 -8.93 16.00
C PRO A 25 -18.90 -9.74 14.95
N SER A 26 -17.92 -9.10 14.32
CA SER A 26 -17.01 -9.76 13.40
C SER A 26 -16.23 -10.82 14.19
N ILE A 27 -16.49 -12.10 13.91
CA ILE A 27 -15.72 -13.20 14.49
C ILE A 27 -14.33 -13.15 13.86
N ILE A 28 -13.32 -12.82 14.65
CA ILE A 28 -11.92 -12.90 14.24
C ILE A 28 -11.47 -14.35 14.41
N SER A 29 -11.08 -14.99 13.31
CA SER A 29 -10.44 -16.30 13.33
C SER A 29 -8.93 -16.12 13.26
N ILE A 30 -8.19 -16.68 14.21
CA ILE A 30 -6.73 -16.65 14.25
C ILE A 30 -6.21 -18.01 13.80
N GLY A 31 -5.48 -18.03 12.69
CA GLY A 31 -4.82 -19.23 12.18
C GLY A 31 -3.49 -19.51 12.90
N PRO A 32 -2.81 -20.62 12.55
CA PRO A 32 -1.45 -20.88 13.02
C PRO A 32 -0.47 -19.82 12.49
N ASN A 33 0.67 -19.65 13.17
CA ASN A 33 1.77 -18.87 12.63
C ASN A 33 2.38 -19.59 11.42
N VAL A 34 2.56 -18.87 10.31
CA VAL A 34 3.14 -19.40 9.08
C VAL A 34 4.36 -18.55 8.71
N GLN A 35 5.49 -19.20 8.46
CA GLN A 35 6.70 -18.54 8.00
C GLN A 35 6.57 -18.22 6.50
N VAL A 36 6.36 -16.94 6.16
CA VAL A 36 6.23 -16.46 4.78
C VAL A 36 7.49 -16.78 3.96
N SER A 37 8.66 -16.49 4.51
CA SER A 37 9.95 -16.61 3.82
C SER A 37 10.59 -18.00 3.91
N ALA A 38 9.80 -19.07 4.06
CA ALA A 38 10.33 -20.42 4.24
C ALA A 38 11.25 -20.87 3.09
N SER A 39 11.00 -20.42 1.85
CA SER A 39 11.87 -20.69 0.69
C SER A 39 13.22 -19.97 0.72
N MET A 40 13.41 -19.03 1.63
CA MET A 40 14.64 -18.26 1.85
C MET A 40 15.01 -18.23 3.34
N ALA A 41 14.92 -19.38 4.01
CA ALA A 41 14.99 -19.50 5.48
C ALA A 41 16.29 -18.99 6.11
N THR A 42 17.39 -18.91 5.35
CA THR A 42 18.70 -18.41 5.83
C THR A 42 19.01 -16.99 5.37
N THR A 43 18.11 -16.35 4.61
CA THR A 43 18.28 -14.99 4.12
C THR A 43 17.66 -14.01 5.10
N MET A 44 18.38 -12.94 5.44
CA MET A 44 17.83 -11.91 6.31
C MET A 44 16.72 -11.17 5.59
N HIS A 45 15.57 -11.02 6.23
CA HIS A 45 14.46 -10.20 5.76
C HIS A 45 14.30 -8.96 6.64
N GLY A 46 13.88 -7.86 6.05
CA GLY A 46 13.60 -6.61 6.75
C GLY A 46 12.53 -5.81 6.02
N GLU A 47 11.92 -4.84 6.72
CA GLU A 47 11.02 -3.85 6.11
C GLU A 47 9.94 -4.48 5.23
N GLY A 48 9.18 -5.41 5.82
CA GLY A 48 8.12 -6.13 5.15
C GLY A 48 6.76 -5.42 5.21
N THR A 49 6.05 -5.37 4.09
CA THR A 49 4.65 -4.96 4.01
C THR A 49 3.79 -6.12 3.52
N ILE A 50 2.56 -6.25 4.02
CA ILE A 50 1.55 -7.21 3.54
C ILE A 50 0.33 -6.48 3.01
N VAL A 51 -0.20 -6.94 1.88
CA VAL A 51 -1.45 -6.45 1.28
C VAL A 51 -2.37 -7.60 0.90
N ALA A 52 -3.67 -7.35 0.97
CA ALA A 52 -4.71 -8.27 0.52
C ALA A 52 -5.34 -7.73 -0.76
N ASP A 53 -5.69 -8.64 -1.65
CA ASP A 53 -6.45 -8.30 -2.85
C ASP A 53 -7.92 -7.99 -2.51
N PRO A 54 -8.44 -6.81 -2.88
CA PRO A 54 -9.83 -6.46 -2.63
C PRO A 54 -10.84 -7.34 -3.38
N SER A 55 -10.43 -8.02 -4.45
CA SER A 55 -11.28 -8.89 -5.28
C SER A 55 -11.26 -10.36 -4.84
N ASP A 56 -10.24 -10.80 -4.10
CA ASP A 56 -10.09 -12.16 -3.58
C ASP A 56 -9.42 -12.15 -2.19
N ALA A 57 -10.22 -12.36 -1.14
CA ALA A 57 -9.75 -12.35 0.24
C ALA A 57 -8.75 -13.47 0.58
N LYS A 58 -8.54 -14.47 -0.29
CA LYS A 58 -7.52 -15.49 -0.11
C LYS A 58 -6.17 -15.08 -0.68
N ARG A 59 -6.14 -14.06 -1.54
CA ARG A 59 -4.94 -13.63 -2.25
C ARG A 59 -4.23 -12.52 -1.47
N LEU A 60 -3.02 -12.83 -0.99
CA LEU A 60 -2.18 -11.95 -0.20
C LEU A 60 -0.81 -11.81 -0.86
N LEU A 61 -0.21 -10.63 -0.76
CA LEU A 61 1.15 -10.36 -1.22
C LEU A 61 1.96 -9.75 -0.08
N VAL A 62 3.14 -10.29 0.17
CA VAL A 62 4.15 -9.72 1.05
C VAL A 62 5.31 -9.23 0.22
N CYS A 63 5.79 -8.01 0.48
CA CYS A 63 6.97 -7.45 -0.16
C CYS A 63 7.98 -7.11 0.93
N SER A 64 9.23 -7.51 0.74
CA SER A 64 10.23 -7.46 1.81
C SER A 64 11.61 -7.21 1.24
N MET A 65 12.42 -6.46 1.99
CA MET A 65 13.85 -6.39 1.73
C MET A 65 14.47 -7.71 2.10
N ILE A 66 15.48 -8.09 1.32
CA ILE A 66 16.39 -9.16 1.67
C ILE A 66 17.81 -8.63 1.75
N ARG A 67 18.60 -9.23 2.63
CA ARG A 67 20.06 -9.17 2.55
C ARG A 67 20.62 -10.55 2.43
N ASP A 68 21.37 -10.75 1.36
CA ASP A 68 22.01 -12.01 1.03
C ASP A 68 23.47 -11.76 0.66
N ALA A 69 24.35 -12.67 1.07
CA ALA A 69 25.80 -12.51 0.90
C ALA A 69 26.25 -12.49 -0.57
N THR A 70 25.43 -13.03 -1.49
CA THR A 70 25.76 -13.15 -2.92
C THR A 70 25.23 -12.00 -3.76
N ILE A 71 24.08 -11.41 -3.39
CA ILE A 71 23.43 -10.33 -4.14
C ILE A 71 23.46 -8.96 -3.44
N GLY A 72 23.81 -8.91 -2.14
CA GLY A 72 23.74 -7.69 -1.33
C GLY A 72 22.32 -7.44 -0.82
N GLU A 73 21.84 -6.21 -0.95
CA GLU A 73 20.45 -5.84 -0.65
C GLU A 73 19.56 -6.09 -1.89
N GLY A 74 18.30 -6.45 -1.69
CA GLY A 74 17.34 -6.68 -2.76
C GLY A 74 15.91 -6.70 -2.24
N VAL A 75 14.94 -6.85 -3.14
CA VAL A 75 13.51 -6.92 -2.80
C VAL A 75 12.91 -8.19 -3.36
N VAL A 76 12.08 -8.86 -2.56
CA VAL A 76 11.31 -10.05 -2.96
C VAL A 76 9.83 -9.86 -2.67
N GLY A 77 9.00 -10.58 -3.43
CA GLY A 77 7.56 -10.68 -3.19
C GLY A 77 7.13 -12.14 -3.00
N TYR A 78 6.31 -12.37 -1.98
CA TYR A 78 5.70 -13.65 -1.65
C TYR A 78 4.19 -13.59 -1.83
N LEU A 79 3.67 -14.44 -2.71
CA LEU A 79 2.24 -14.60 -2.97
C LEU A 79 1.69 -15.74 -2.11
N SER A 80 0.51 -15.51 -1.54
CA SER A 80 -0.36 -16.57 -1.03
C SER A 80 -1.70 -16.52 -1.75
N GLU A 81 -2.25 -17.68 -2.07
CA GLU A 81 -3.55 -17.82 -2.74
C GLU A 81 -4.59 -18.56 -1.87
N ASP A 82 -4.25 -18.82 -0.60
CA ASP A 82 -5.07 -19.62 0.31
C ASP A 82 -5.26 -18.99 1.69
N GLY A 83 -5.14 -17.66 1.74
CA GLY A 83 -5.32 -16.86 2.95
C GLY A 83 -4.12 -16.95 3.90
N GLY A 84 -2.91 -17.11 3.36
CA GLY A 84 -1.66 -17.09 4.11
C GLY A 84 -1.22 -18.44 4.69
N ARG A 85 -1.79 -19.56 4.23
CA ARG A 85 -1.38 -20.90 4.69
C ARG A 85 -0.13 -21.39 3.95
N HIS A 86 0.01 -21.05 2.68
CA HIS A 86 1.20 -21.29 1.88
C HIS A 86 1.66 -20.01 1.17
N TRP A 87 2.97 -19.89 0.98
CA TRP A 87 3.61 -18.72 0.39
C TRP A 87 4.64 -19.14 -0.65
N GLU A 88 4.55 -18.53 -1.83
CA GLU A 88 5.47 -18.75 -2.94
C GLU A 88 6.19 -17.45 -3.30
N ARG A 89 7.49 -17.52 -3.55
CA ARG A 89 8.27 -16.36 -3.98
C ARG A 89 8.04 -16.13 -5.47
N THR A 90 7.30 -15.08 -5.83
CA THR A 90 6.91 -14.80 -7.22
C THR A 90 7.55 -13.54 -7.80
N PHE A 91 8.10 -12.66 -6.95
CA PHE A 91 8.83 -11.46 -7.37
C PHE A 91 10.24 -11.45 -6.78
N GLU A 92 11.20 -10.97 -7.57
CA GLU A 92 12.52 -10.57 -7.12
C GLU A 92 12.99 -9.35 -7.94
N SER A 93 13.70 -8.43 -7.29
CA SER A 93 14.40 -7.34 -7.99
C SER A 93 15.47 -7.92 -8.92
N ASN A 94 15.85 -7.18 -9.97
CA ASN A 94 16.82 -7.69 -10.95
C ASN A 94 18.18 -7.96 -10.29
N ALA A 95 18.93 -8.92 -10.83
CA ALA A 95 20.29 -9.19 -10.39
C ALA A 95 21.16 -7.92 -10.50
N GLY A 96 21.76 -7.49 -9.37
CA GLY A 96 22.56 -6.27 -9.29
C GLY A 96 21.78 -4.99 -8.98
N ASP A 97 20.44 -5.03 -9.00
CA ASP A 97 19.62 -3.97 -8.42
C ASP A 97 19.62 -4.16 -6.90
N HIS A 98 20.36 -3.32 -6.20
CA HIS A 98 20.16 -3.19 -4.77
C HIS A 98 18.84 -2.46 -4.52
N GLY A 99 18.03 -2.96 -3.59
CA GLY A 99 16.67 -2.45 -3.35
C GLY A 99 16.39 -2.26 -1.86
N GLY A 100 15.78 -1.13 -1.51
CA GLY A 100 15.28 -0.82 -0.17
C GLY A 100 13.80 -0.40 -0.18
N ASP A 101 13.22 -0.28 1.02
CA ASP A 101 11.91 0.33 1.28
C ASP A 101 10.77 -0.19 0.36
N PRO A 102 10.54 -1.51 0.24
CA PRO A 102 9.58 -2.01 -0.71
C PRO A 102 8.14 -1.64 -0.34
N ALA A 103 7.38 -1.24 -1.35
CA ALA A 103 5.94 -1.06 -1.24
C ALA A 103 5.20 -1.92 -2.27
N CYS A 104 4.03 -2.43 -1.87
CA CYS A 104 3.13 -3.10 -2.78
C CYS A 104 1.67 -2.86 -2.47
N ALA A 105 0.83 -3.10 -3.47
CA ALA A 105 -0.61 -2.87 -3.41
C ALA A 105 -1.33 -3.74 -4.43
N TYR A 106 -2.63 -3.97 -4.20
CA TYR A 106 -3.54 -4.50 -5.20
C TYR A 106 -4.48 -3.41 -5.71
N GLY A 107 -4.76 -3.45 -7.01
CA GLY A 107 -5.85 -2.72 -7.64
C GLY A 107 -7.19 -3.45 -7.49
N PRO A 108 -8.30 -2.77 -7.83
CA PRO A 108 -9.65 -3.32 -7.71
C PRO A 108 -9.95 -4.49 -8.65
N ASP A 109 -9.13 -4.68 -9.68
CA ASP A 109 -9.23 -5.77 -10.66
C ASP A 109 -8.29 -6.94 -10.36
N GLY A 110 -7.62 -6.93 -9.21
CA GLY A 110 -6.63 -7.93 -8.82
C GLY A 110 -5.24 -7.70 -9.43
N THR A 111 -5.01 -6.58 -10.12
CA THR A 111 -3.66 -6.20 -10.56
C THR A 111 -2.78 -5.94 -9.34
N ALA A 112 -1.63 -6.62 -9.23
CA ALA A 112 -0.67 -6.38 -8.16
C ALA A 112 0.43 -5.42 -8.61
N TYR A 113 0.95 -4.62 -7.68
CA TYR A 113 2.03 -3.66 -7.92
C TYR A 113 3.14 -3.83 -6.87
N VAL A 114 4.39 -3.70 -7.31
CA VAL A 114 5.58 -3.65 -6.44
C VAL A 114 6.46 -2.50 -6.88
N THR A 115 7.00 -1.74 -5.92
CA THR A 115 8.05 -0.76 -6.14
C THR A 115 9.06 -0.83 -4.99
N TYR A 116 10.23 -0.25 -5.20
CA TYR A 116 11.31 -0.18 -4.23
C TYR A 116 12.26 0.98 -4.55
N ILE A 117 13.06 1.41 -3.59
CA ILE A 117 14.15 2.36 -3.79
C ILE A 117 15.34 1.62 -4.41
N PRO A 118 15.78 1.94 -5.64
CA PRO A 118 16.98 1.36 -6.19
C PRO A 118 18.21 2.02 -5.54
N LEU A 119 19.01 1.22 -4.87
CA LEU A 119 20.24 1.63 -4.20
C LEU A 119 21.41 1.53 -5.19
N ALA A 120 21.64 2.57 -5.99
CA ALA A 120 22.79 2.57 -6.89
C ALA A 120 24.11 2.50 -6.09
N SER A 121 25.07 1.71 -6.56
CA SER A 121 26.46 1.74 -6.12
C SER A 121 27.12 3.04 -6.59
N GLY A 122 26.83 4.15 -5.89
CA GLY A 122 27.37 5.48 -6.20
C GLY A 122 26.36 6.62 -6.05
N SER A 123 26.07 6.99 -4.80
CA SER A 123 25.79 8.34 -4.25
C SER A 123 25.00 9.40 -5.06
N SER A 124 24.21 9.05 -6.07
CA SER A 124 23.28 10.00 -6.70
C SER A 124 21.83 9.54 -6.57
N ILE A 125 21.11 10.16 -5.62
CA ILE A 125 19.65 10.09 -5.46
C ILE A 125 19.01 10.87 -6.63
N LYS A 126 19.21 10.38 -7.86
CA LYS A 126 18.38 10.70 -9.05
C LYS A 126 17.43 9.55 -9.38
N ALA A 127 17.42 8.51 -8.56
CA ALA A 127 16.70 7.27 -8.74
C ALA A 127 15.18 7.52 -8.77
N ARG A 128 14.58 7.35 -9.94
CA ARG A 128 13.13 7.11 -10.02
C ARG A 128 12.83 5.72 -9.45
N LEU A 129 11.67 5.55 -8.85
CA LEU A 129 11.26 4.25 -8.32
C LEU A 129 10.70 3.41 -9.47
N PRO A 130 11.24 2.20 -9.74
CA PRO A 130 10.65 1.30 -10.72
C PRO A 130 9.34 0.75 -10.17
N LEU A 131 8.28 0.81 -10.98
CA LEU A 131 7.00 0.16 -10.68
C LEU A 131 6.88 -1.09 -11.53
N PHE A 132 6.74 -2.24 -10.88
CA PHE A 132 6.40 -3.50 -11.50
C PHE A 132 4.91 -3.77 -11.31
N ARG A 133 4.30 -4.45 -12.28
CA ARG A 133 2.90 -4.83 -12.23
C ARG A 133 2.70 -6.29 -12.60
N SER A 134 1.66 -6.88 -12.05
CA SER A 134 1.19 -8.23 -12.35
C SER A 134 -0.30 -8.20 -12.65
N GLU A 135 -0.68 -8.59 -13.87
CA GLU A 135 -2.07 -8.65 -14.34
C GLU A 135 -2.75 -9.99 -13.98
N ASP A 136 -1.99 -10.93 -13.38
CA ASP A 136 -2.45 -12.27 -13.01
C ASP A 136 -2.42 -12.50 -11.48
N GLY A 137 -2.52 -11.42 -10.69
CA GLY A 137 -2.65 -11.52 -9.24
C GLY A 137 -1.35 -11.61 -8.45
N GLY A 138 -0.22 -11.37 -9.08
CA GLY A 138 1.11 -11.49 -8.48
C GLY A 138 1.84 -12.78 -8.87
N ARG A 139 1.37 -13.54 -9.89
CA ARG A 139 2.03 -14.77 -10.34
C ARG A 139 3.17 -14.49 -11.30
N THR A 140 2.98 -13.55 -12.22
CA THR A 140 4.02 -13.08 -13.13
C THR A 140 4.12 -11.56 -13.13
N TRP A 141 5.35 -11.05 -13.28
CA TRP A 141 5.66 -9.64 -13.12
C TRP A 141 6.27 -9.06 -14.38
N ARG A 142 5.91 -7.81 -14.69
CA ARG A 142 6.46 -7.05 -15.81
C ARG A 142 6.81 -5.64 -15.36
N PRO A 143 7.84 -5.01 -15.94
CA PRO A 143 8.06 -3.58 -15.76
C PRO A 143 6.82 -2.78 -16.18
N GLY A 144 6.44 -1.80 -15.37
CA GLY A 144 5.30 -0.91 -15.59
C GLY A 144 5.75 0.52 -15.87
N ALA A 145 6.00 1.28 -14.81
CA ALA A 145 6.28 2.71 -14.86
C ALA A 145 7.54 3.09 -14.09
N SER A 146 7.96 4.36 -14.21
CA SER A 146 9.08 4.94 -13.47
C SER A 146 8.60 6.17 -12.70
N LEU A 147 8.41 5.99 -11.39
CA LEU A 147 7.77 6.94 -10.50
C LEU A 147 8.75 7.99 -9.98
N ARG A 148 8.22 9.13 -9.52
CA ARG A 148 9.03 10.13 -8.82
C ARG A 148 9.51 9.55 -7.50
N TYR A 149 10.76 9.83 -7.17
CA TYR A 149 11.35 9.44 -5.91
C TYR A 149 10.57 10.03 -4.73
N VAL A 150 10.31 9.15 -3.77
CA VAL A 150 10.04 9.44 -2.37
C VAL A 150 10.81 8.41 -1.56
N ASP A 151 11.13 8.75 -0.31
CA ASP A 151 11.78 7.87 0.65
C ASP A 151 10.72 7.26 1.57
N HIS A 152 10.89 6.01 2.00
CA HIS A 152 9.86 5.25 2.71
C HIS A 152 8.53 5.26 1.95
N GLU A 153 8.55 4.81 0.70
CA GLU A 153 7.37 4.84 -0.14
C GLU A 153 6.25 3.94 0.38
N SER A 154 5.03 4.31 0.01
CA SER A 154 3.85 3.48 0.15
C SER A 154 2.99 3.62 -1.09
N LEU A 155 2.41 2.50 -1.52
CA LEU A 155 1.51 2.42 -2.66
C LEU A 155 0.08 2.23 -2.18
N VAL A 156 -0.85 2.98 -2.76
CA VAL A 156 -2.29 2.80 -2.56
C VAL A 156 -2.96 2.88 -3.91
N VAL A 157 -3.90 1.97 -4.18
CA VAL A 157 -4.75 2.04 -5.38
C VAL A 157 -6.15 2.42 -4.96
N ASP A 158 -6.77 3.33 -5.70
CA ASP A 158 -8.16 3.70 -5.49
C ASP A 158 -9.08 2.50 -5.79
N THR A 159 -9.60 1.87 -4.74
CA THR A 159 -10.57 0.77 -4.88
C THR A 159 -12.01 1.26 -4.77
N THR A 160 -12.24 2.58 -4.65
CA THR A 160 -13.58 3.15 -4.63
C THR A 160 -14.21 3.09 -6.01
N GLY A 161 -15.52 2.89 -6.14
CA GLY A 161 -16.22 2.96 -7.43
C GLY A 161 -16.36 4.38 -8.01
N GLY A 162 -15.54 5.33 -7.54
CA GLY A 162 -15.60 6.73 -7.92
C GLY A 162 -14.84 7.05 -9.21
N ARG A 163 -14.76 8.34 -9.53
CA ARG A 163 -14.08 8.85 -10.74
C ARG A 163 -12.61 8.42 -10.88
N PHE A 164 -11.95 8.11 -9.77
CA PHE A 164 -10.53 7.76 -9.75
C PHE A 164 -10.28 6.27 -9.51
N HIS A 165 -11.31 5.42 -9.58
CA HIS A 165 -11.19 3.97 -9.48
C HIS A 165 -10.02 3.42 -10.30
N GLY A 166 -9.17 2.62 -9.67
CA GLY A 166 -7.96 2.02 -10.26
C GLY A 166 -6.75 2.95 -10.32
N ARG A 167 -6.85 4.21 -9.89
CA ARG A 167 -5.69 5.11 -9.88
C ARG A 167 -4.68 4.70 -8.80
N VAL A 168 -3.42 4.60 -9.20
CA VAL A 168 -2.31 4.33 -8.29
C VAL A 168 -1.78 5.65 -7.72
N TYR A 169 -1.61 5.69 -6.41
CA TYR A 169 -0.98 6.75 -5.66
C TYR A 169 0.28 6.23 -4.99
N ILE A 170 1.33 7.04 -5.04
CA ILE A 170 2.54 6.82 -4.25
C ILE A 170 2.76 8.00 -3.34
N HIS A 171 3.06 7.73 -2.08
CA HIS A 171 3.41 8.76 -1.12
C HIS A 171 4.62 8.35 -0.29
N GLY A 172 5.29 9.33 0.29
CA GLY A 172 6.44 9.12 1.15
C GLY A 172 7.12 10.43 1.50
N THR A 173 8.30 10.32 2.06
CA THR A 173 9.13 11.44 2.45
C THR A 173 9.81 12.03 1.22
N SER A 174 9.84 13.36 1.15
CA SER A 174 10.50 14.12 0.10
C SER A 174 11.32 15.24 0.71
N PHE A 175 12.23 15.79 -0.08
CA PHE A 175 13.10 16.88 0.33
C PHE A 175 12.88 18.09 -0.59
N PRO A 176 11.75 18.81 -0.52
CA PRO A 176 11.53 19.99 -1.36
C PRO A 176 12.39 21.19 -0.93
N ARG A 177 12.66 22.07 -1.90
CA ARG A 177 13.24 23.39 -1.65
C ARG A 177 12.10 24.39 -1.39
N THR A 178 12.17 25.06 -0.25
CA THR A 178 11.20 26.10 0.14
C THR A 178 11.33 27.36 -0.71
N THR A 179 10.34 28.26 -0.62
CA THR A 179 10.36 29.59 -1.27
C THR A 179 11.53 30.47 -0.82
N THR A 180 12.10 30.18 0.36
CA THR A 180 13.31 30.83 0.89
C THR A 180 14.58 30.02 0.60
N SER A 181 14.56 29.10 -0.37
CA SER A 181 15.71 28.32 -0.83
C SER A 181 16.32 27.32 0.16
N VAL A 182 15.63 27.01 1.27
CA VAL A 182 16.04 26.04 2.29
C VAL A 182 15.44 24.67 1.99
N TRP A 183 16.23 23.59 2.10
CA TRP A 183 15.74 22.21 2.02
C TRP A 183 15.01 21.82 3.30
N ARG A 184 13.84 21.20 3.18
CA ARG A 184 13.05 20.69 4.31
C ARG A 184 12.55 19.29 3.99
N THR A 185 12.34 18.49 5.01
CA THR A 185 11.56 17.25 4.92
C THR A 185 10.09 17.62 4.69
N GLY A 186 9.42 16.94 3.76
CA GLY A 186 8.01 17.13 3.46
C GLY A 186 7.34 15.86 2.93
N LEU A 187 6.02 15.82 2.98
CA LEU A 187 5.22 14.75 2.38
C LEU A 187 5.05 15.00 0.88
N ALA A 188 5.31 13.99 0.05
CA ALA A 188 4.94 13.99 -1.35
C ALA A 188 3.84 12.96 -1.61
N LEU A 189 2.93 13.32 -2.53
CA LEU A 189 1.90 12.43 -3.08
C LEU A 189 1.91 12.61 -4.59
N TYR A 190 2.11 11.51 -5.31
CA TYR A 190 2.03 11.47 -6.76
C TYR A 190 0.96 10.48 -7.17
N ALA A 191 0.26 10.78 -8.26
CA ALA A 191 -0.71 9.87 -8.86
C ALA A 191 -0.31 9.57 -10.31
N SER A 192 -0.53 8.33 -10.74
CA SER A 192 -0.34 7.90 -12.13
C SER A 192 -1.49 8.34 -13.03
#